data_AF-A0A2M7BIB0-F1
#
_entry.id   AF-A0A2M7BIB0-F1
#
_cell.length_a   1.000
_cell.length_b   1.000
_cell.length_c   1.000
_cell.angle_alpha   90.00
_cell.angle_beta   90.00
_cell.angle_gamma   90.00
#
_symmetry.space_group_name_H-M   'P 1'
#
loop_
_entity.id
_entity.type
_entity.pdbx_description
1 polymer ?
#
loop_
_entity_poly.entity_id
_entity_poly.type
_entity_poly.pdbx_seq_one_letter_code
_entity_poly.pdbx_strand_id
1 'polypeptide(L)' 'MRLIQVAWEMETDDTRKREFRSLAKAMTELDMKDAIIVTHEEEGETPVNGGTVRILPTWRFLLGMT' A
#
# COMPACT_ATOMS: atom_id res chain seq x y z
N MET A 1 -7.77 -8.49 -9.56
CA MET A 1 -7.31 -8.89 -8.21
C MET A 1 -6.31 -7.83 -7.76
N ARG A 2 -6.23 -7.50 -6.47
CA ARG A 2 -5.27 -6.51 -5.96
C ARG A 2 -4.74 -6.95 -4.60
N LEU A 3 -3.51 -6.60 -4.29
CA LEU A 3 -2.94 -6.83 -2.97
C LEU A 3 -3.40 -5.73 -2.01
N ILE A 4 -3.73 -6.12 -0.79
CA ILE A 4 -4.16 -5.21 0.27
C ILE A 4 -3.31 -5.51 1.50
N GLN A 5 -2.59 -4.49 1.96
CA GLN A 5 -1.85 -4.51 3.22
C GLN A 5 -2.50 -3.50 4.17
N VAL A 6 -2.50 -3.78 5.47
CA VAL A 6 -3.01 -2.86 6.48
C VAL A 6 -1.88 -2.54 7.44
N ALA A 7 -1.68 -1.25 7.70
CA ALA A 7 -0.72 -0.74 8.67
C ALA A 7 -1.42 0.31 9.54
N TRP A 8 -1.12 0.37 10.84
CA TRP A 8 -1.71 1.41 11.69
C TRP A 8 -1.14 2.78 11.32
N GLU A 9 0.18 2.93 11.41
CA GLU A 9 0.92 4.13 11.01
C GLU A 9 2.24 3.73 10.32
N MET A 10 2.75 4.59 9.44
CA MET A 10 4.07 4.43 8.81
C MET A 10 5.06 5.47 9.32
N GLU A 11 5.04 5.76 10.63
CA GLU A 11 5.67 6.94 11.26
C GLU A 11 7.18 7.08 11.04
N THR A 12 7.89 5.97 10.79
CA THR A 12 9.33 6.00 10.56
C THR A 12 9.68 5.61 9.12
N ASP A 13 10.57 6.39 8.53
CA ASP A 13 11.06 6.23 7.15
C ASP A 13 11.58 4.80 6.89
N ASP A 14 12.16 4.16 7.90
CA ASP A 14 12.65 2.78 7.83
C ASP A 14 11.53 1.73 7.87
N THR A 15 10.51 1.93 8.70
CA THR A 15 9.33 1.05 8.75
C THR A 15 8.58 1.14 7.43
N ARG A 16 8.34 2.37 6.93
CA ARG A 16 7.74 2.63 5.63
C ARG A 16 8.50 1.89 4.53
N LYS A 17 9.81 2.09 4.41
CA LYS A 17 10.62 1.40 3.38
C LYS A 17 10.53 -0.12 3.46
N ARG A 18 10.42 -0.71 4.65
CA ARG A 18 10.27 -2.18 4.80
C ARG A 18 8.93 -2.66 4.27
N GLU A 19 7.83 -2.01 4.66
CA GLU A 19 6.48 -2.37 4.23
C GLU A 19 6.30 -2.25 2.72
N PHE A 20 6.80 -1.16 2.11
CA PHE A 20 6.77 -0.99 0.66
C PHE A 20 7.61 -2.05 -0.08
N ARG A 21 8.76 -2.46 0.47
CA ARG A 21 9.60 -3.49 -0.15
C ARG A 21 8.93 -4.86 -0.14
N SER A 22 8.33 -5.28 0.97
CA SER A 22 7.61 -6.57 1.03
C SER A 22 6.42 -6.57 0.08
N LEU A 23 5.66 -5.48 0.01
CA LEU A 23 4.52 -5.37 -0.88
C LEU A 23 4.95 -5.37 -2.35
N ALA A 24 5.97 -4.59 -2.73
CA ALA A 24 6.49 -4.56 -4.09
C ALA A 24 7.04 -5.91 -4.55
N LYS A 25 7.67 -6.67 -3.63
CA LYS A 25 8.13 -8.03 -3.91
C LYS A 25 6.94 -8.96 -4.19
N ALA A 26 5.91 -8.93 -3.36
CA ALA A 26 4.69 -9.73 -3.57
C ALA A 26 3.97 -9.33 -4.88
N MET A 27 3.94 -8.04 -5.22
CA MET A 27 3.40 -7.56 -6.49
C MET A 27 4.14 -8.18 -7.68
N THR A 28 5.47 -8.22 -7.63
CA THR A 28 6.29 -8.82 -8.70
C THR A 28 6.07 -10.33 -8.80
N GLU A 29 6.06 -11.04 -7.67
CA GLU A 29 5.87 -12.50 -7.63
C GLU A 29 4.48 -12.94 -8.15
N LEU A 30 3.48 -12.07 -8.03
CA LEU A 30 2.09 -12.34 -8.41
C LEU A 30 1.68 -11.64 -9.71
N ASP A 31 2.60 -10.98 -10.43
CA ASP A 31 2.35 -10.18 -11.63
C ASP A 31 1.20 -9.16 -11.45
N MET A 32 1.18 -8.50 -10.28
CA MET A 32 0.19 -7.49 -9.92
C MET A 32 0.75 -6.09 -10.13
N LYS A 33 0.01 -5.24 -10.86
CA LYS A 33 0.40 -3.84 -11.12
C LYS A 33 -0.18 -2.84 -10.12
N ASP A 34 -1.15 -3.27 -9.32
CA ASP A 34 -1.86 -2.42 -8.36
C ASP A 34 -1.90 -3.08 -6.97
N ALA A 35 -1.56 -2.28 -5.96
CA ALA A 35 -1.72 -2.65 -4.56
C ALA A 35 -2.22 -1.47 -3.72
N ILE A 36 -2.77 -1.78 -2.55
CA ILE A 36 -3.25 -0.81 -1.58
C ILE A 36 -2.62 -1.07 -0.21
N ILE A 37 -2.14 -0.01 0.43
CA ILE A 37 -1.87 0.04 1.86
C ILE A 37 -3.01 0.82 2.51
N VAL A 38 -3.72 0.19 3.43
CA VAL A 38 -4.73 0.84 4.26
C VAL A 38 -4.06 1.30 5.55
N THR A 39 -4.21 2.58 5.89
CA THR A 39 -3.58 3.25 7.04
C THR A 39 -4.63 3.81 7.99
N HIS A 40 -4.23 4.28 9.18
CA HIS A 40 -5.16 4.99 10.07
C HIS A 40 -5.67 6.28 9.40
N GLU A 41 -4.75 7.17 8.98
CA GLU A 41 -5.09 8.49 8.42
C GLU A 41 -4.32 8.90 7.15
N GLU A 42 -3.21 8.23 6.82
CA GLU A 42 -2.35 8.62 5.70
C GLU A 42 -2.98 8.34 4.32
N GLU A 43 -2.79 9.24 3.37
CA GLU A 43 -3.23 9.08 1.99
C GLU A 43 -2.10 9.44 1.03
N GLY A 44 -2.03 8.74 -0.09
CA GLY A 44 -1.10 9.07 -1.16
C GLY A 44 -0.91 7.94 -2.15
N GLU A 45 0.05 8.13 -3.04
CA GLU A 45 0.45 7.12 -4.01
C GLU A 45 1.97 7.05 -4.05
N THR A 46 2.49 5.85 -4.30
CA THR A 46 3.92 5.63 -4.43
C THR A 46 4.18 4.70 -5.61
N PRO A 47 4.94 5.14 -6.62
CA PRO A 47 5.35 4.26 -7.69
C PRO A 47 6.33 3.22 -7.15
N VAL A 48 6.12 1.97 -7.54
CA VAL A 48 7.03 0.86 -7.24
C VAL A 48 7.45 0.20 -8.55
N ASN A 49 8.48 -0.64 -8.50
CA ASN A 49 8.93 -1.32 -9.72
C ASN A 49 7.79 -2.19 -10.28
N GLY A 50 7.30 -1.85 -11.48
CA GLY A 50 6.25 -2.60 -12.17
C GLY A 50 4.81 -2.21 -11.82
N GLY A 51 4.57 -1.20 -10.97
CA GLY A 51 3.20 -0.83 -10.58
C GLY A 51 3.08 0.38 -9.66
N THR A 52 1.89 0.55 -9.08
CA THR A 52 1.59 1.63 -8.13
C THR A 52 1.00 1.07 -6.84
N VAL A 53 1.46 1.60 -5.72
CA VAL A 53 0.86 1.36 -4.40
C VAL A 53 0.07 2.60 -4.01
N ARG A 54 -1.25 2.44 -3.84
CA ARG A 54 -2.13 3.46 -3.24
C ARG A 54 -2.12 3.33 -1.73
N ILE A 55 -2.07 4.44 -1.03
CA ILE A 55 -2.19 4.53 0.41
C ILE A 55 -3.55 5.17 0.68
N LEU A 56 -4.43 4.47 1.39
CA LEU A 56 -5.77 4.94 1.71
C LEU A 56 -6.00 4.91 3.21
N PRO A 57 -6.59 5.97 3.80
CA PRO A 57 -7.01 5.90 5.17
C PRO A 57 -8.17 4.92 5.32
N THR A 58 -8.26 4.28 6.49
CA THR A 58 -9.20 3.18 6.77
C THR A 58 -10.64 3.56 6.47
N TRP A 59 -11.04 4.80 6.79
CA TRP A 59 -12.39 5.28 6.52
C TRP A 59 -12.72 5.34 5.02
N ARG A 60 -11.79 5.74 4.15
CA ARG A 60 -12.02 5.73 2.69
C ARG A 60 -12.17 4.32 2.16
N PHE A 61 -11.31 3.42 2.63
CA PHE A 61 -11.37 2.02 2.24
C PHE A 61 -12.70 1.39 2.63
N LEU A 62 -13.17 1.60 3.87
CA LEU A 62 -14.43 1.06 4.37
C LEU A 62 -15.66 1.67 3.67
N LEU A 63 -15.58 2.92 3.22
CA LEU A 63 -16.63 3.58 2.44
C LEU A 63 -16.61 3.23 0.94
N GLY A 64 -15.69 2.36 0.49
CA GLY A 64 -15.57 1.99 -0.93
C GLY A 64 -14.99 3.09 -1.82
N MET A 65 -14.38 4.12 -1.23
CA MET A 65 -13.68 5.20 -1.93
C MET A 65 -12.25 4.76 -2.27
N THR A 66 -12.10 3.67 -3.02
CA THR A 66 -10.79 3.07 -3.33
C THR A 66 -10.31 3.36 -4.72
#